data_AF-A0A5P8M241-F1
#
_entry.id   AF-A0A5P8M241-F1
#
_cell.length_a   1.000
_cell.length_b   1.000
_cell.length_c   1.000
_cell.angle_alpha   90.00
_cell.angle_beta   90.00
_cell.angle_gamma   90.00
#
_symmetry.space_group_name_H-M   'P 1'
#
loop_
_entity.id
_entity.type
_entity.pdbx_description
1 polymer ?
#
loop_
_entity_poly.entity_id
_entity_poly.type
_entity_poly.pdbx_seq_one_letter_code
_entity_poly.pdbx_strand_id
1 'polypeptide(L)'
;MTSDRKSFSLFREFLVWINPSEKLFSIIGNVNAITYKSVFPLIMSNNIWLGESIHSGDREFMVPKTYPLKASGYRIDKGGNKYIRVKGVRWFTNINHGRRHQPLSLMTMADNIKFSKHKQVRGHGYAHYDNYDAIEVPFTDAIPSDYDGVMGVPITFLDKYNPDQFEIVAFRKGEDGKDLVYSVHKCTHTILPGSCQVQISPDSLKTQNPDCQIKCNT
;
A
#
# COMPACT_ATOMS: atom_id res chain seq x y z
N MET A 1 -0.25 26.91 -26.34
CA MET A 1 -1.27 26.13 -25.62
C MET A 1 -0.60 25.07 -24.76
N THR A 2 -0.16 25.41 -23.55
CA THR A 2 0.36 24.41 -22.61
C THR A 2 -0.83 23.77 -21.90
N SER A 3 -1.22 22.59 -22.38
CA SER A 3 -2.22 21.71 -21.77
C SER A 3 -2.09 21.69 -20.24
N ASP A 4 -3.21 21.79 -19.53
CA ASP A 4 -3.36 21.53 -18.09
C ASP A 4 -2.86 20.11 -17.76
N ARG A 5 -1.54 19.93 -17.65
CA ARG A 5 -0.95 18.67 -17.25
C ARG A 5 -1.05 18.57 -15.73
N LYS A 6 -1.88 17.64 -15.27
CA LYS A 6 -1.96 17.26 -13.86
C LYS A 6 -0.57 16.94 -13.31
N SER A 7 -0.32 17.27 -12.05
CA SER A 7 0.92 16.95 -11.35
C SER A 7 1.30 15.48 -11.55
N PHE A 8 2.59 15.22 -11.85
CA PHE A 8 3.14 13.87 -12.09
C PHE A 8 2.58 13.11 -13.30
N SER A 9 1.88 13.76 -14.23
CA SER A 9 1.37 13.11 -15.46
C SER A 9 2.46 12.49 -16.33
N LEU A 10 3.67 13.06 -16.34
CA LEU A 10 4.82 12.56 -17.10
C LEU A 10 5.66 11.52 -16.36
N PHE A 11 5.24 11.06 -15.18
CA PHE A 11 6.06 10.17 -14.34
C PHE A 11 6.51 8.88 -15.07
N ARG A 12 5.62 8.27 -15.87
CA ARG A 12 5.96 7.05 -16.63
C ARG A 12 6.97 7.34 -17.74
N GLU A 13 6.73 8.39 -18.52
CA GLU A 13 7.63 8.81 -19.60
C GLU A 13 9.02 9.17 -19.04
N PHE A 14 9.04 9.86 -17.90
CA PHE A 14 10.27 10.26 -17.24
C PHE A 14 11.04 9.07 -16.66
N LEU A 15 10.36 8.10 -16.05
CA LEU A 15 11.00 6.86 -15.61
C LEU A 15 11.62 6.09 -16.78
N VAL A 16 10.93 5.97 -17.91
CA VAL A 16 11.48 5.33 -19.12
C VAL A 16 12.71 6.08 -19.61
N TRP A 17 12.66 7.41 -19.65
CA TRP A 17 13.80 8.24 -20.07
C TRP A 17 15.02 8.10 -19.15
N ILE A 18 14.82 8.00 -17.83
CA ILE A 18 15.92 7.79 -16.86
C ILE A 18 16.62 6.45 -17.09
N ASN A 19 15.88 5.42 -17.49
CA ASN A 19 16.34 4.03 -17.54
C ASN A 19 16.89 3.52 -16.19
N PRO A 20 16.00 3.10 -15.26
CA PRO A 20 16.37 2.68 -13.90
C PRO A 20 17.41 1.56 -13.81
N SER A 21 17.57 0.77 -14.87
CA SER A 21 18.55 -0.31 -14.95
C SER A 21 19.98 0.18 -15.21
N GLU A 22 20.14 1.43 -15.68
CA GLU A 22 21.45 1.99 -16.05
C GLU A 22 21.85 3.21 -15.23
N LYS A 23 20.89 3.89 -14.60
CA LYS A 23 21.11 5.17 -13.90
C LYS A 23 20.56 5.14 -12.49
N LEU A 24 21.37 5.63 -11.56
CA LEU A 24 20.89 5.97 -10.22
C LEU A 24 20.06 7.25 -10.26
N PHE A 25 18.92 7.25 -9.58
CA PHE A 25 18.00 8.39 -9.55
C PHE A 25 17.28 8.52 -8.21
N SER A 26 16.80 9.73 -7.93
CA SER A 26 15.83 10.00 -6.88
C SER A 26 14.86 11.06 -7.39
N ILE A 27 13.58 10.70 -7.49
CA ILE A 27 12.53 11.55 -8.08
C ILE A 27 11.29 11.59 -7.20
N ILE A 28 10.54 12.67 -7.29
CA ILE A 28 9.27 12.80 -6.58
C ILE A 28 8.12 12.36 -7.49
N GLY A 29 7.25 11.50 -6.96
CA GLY A 29 6.04 11.03 -7.62
C GLY A 29 4.84 11.04 -6.68
N ASN A 30 3.68 10.68 -7.23
CA ASN A 30 2.50 10.36 -6.42
C ASN A 30 2.50 8.88 -6.07
N VAL A 31 2.10 8.52 -4.84
CA VAL A 31 2.02 7.15 -4.31
C VAL A 31 1.18 6.22 -5.20
N ASN A 32 0.17 6.75 -5.91
CA ASN A 32 -0.63 5.97 -6.85
C ASN A 32 0.21 5.37 -7.98
N ALA A 33 1.38 5.95 -8.28
CA ALA A 33 2.29 5.45 -9.31
C ALA A 33 2.81 4.04 -9.02
N ILE A 34 2.85 3.62 -7.75
CA ILE A 34 3.19 2.24 -7.35
C ILE A 34 2.34 1.23 -8.12
N THR A 35 1.05 1.50 -8.29
CA THR A 35 0.08 0.57 -8.89
C THR A 35 0.10 0.59 -10.42
N TYR A 36 0.94 1.41 -11.05
CA TYR A 36 1.01 1.50 -12.50
C TYR A 36 1.65 0.24 -13.06
N LYS A 37 1.09 -0.29 -14.16
CA LYS A 37 1.61 -1.49 -14.87
C LYS A 37 3.08 -1.38 -15.27
N SER A 38 3.58 -0.16 -15.50
CA SER A 38 4.98 0.09 -15.87
C SER A 38 5.91 0.33 -14.68
N VAL A 39 5.39 0.40 -13.46
CA VAL A 39 6.14 0.78 -12.24
C VAL A 39 6.19 -0.36 -11.25
N PHE A 40 5.05 -1.01 -10.97
CA PHE A 40 5.02 -2.14 -10.02
C PHE A 40 6.02 -3.26 -10.39
N PRO A 41 6.15 -3.68 -11.67
CA PRO A 41 7.12 -4.72 -12.01
C PRO A 41 8.56 -4.35 -11.66
N LEU A 42 8.93 -3.06 -11.76
CA LEU A 42 10.25 -2.57 -11.36
C LEU A 42 10.43 -2.60 -9.84
N ILE A 43 9.37 -2.40 -9.06
CA ILE A 43 9.41 -2.52 -7.59
C ILE A 43 9.57 -3.98 -7.20
N MET A 44 8.74 -4.84 -7.79
CA MET A 44 8.75 -6.29 -7.55
C MET A 44 10.09 -6.92 -7.93
N SER A 45 10.67 -6.54 -9.07
CA SER A 45 12.00 -7.01 -9.50
C SER A 45 13.15 -6.28 -8.81
N ASN A 46 12.85 -5.51 -7.75
CA ASN A 46 13.82 -4.79 -6.94
C ASN A 46 14.73 -3.80 -7.70
N ASN A 47 14.25 -3.22 -8.80
CA ASN A 47 14.96 -2.22 -9.59
C ASN A 47 14.68 -0.78 -9.11
N ILE A 48 13.54 -0.54 -8.48
CA ILE A 48 13.15 0.75 -7.89
C ILE A 48 12.45 0.51 -6.55
N TRP A 49 12.50 1.47 -5.63
CA TRP A 49 11.81 1.44 -4.36
C TRP A 49 11.35 2.84 -3.94
N LEU A 50 10.53 2.88 -2.89
CA LEU A 50 10.17 4.13 -2.25
C LEU A 50 11.37 4.64 -1.44
N GLY A 51 11.73 5.90 -1.66
CA GLY A 51 12.75 6.59 -0.87
C GLY A 51 12.17 7.17 0.41
N GLU A 52 13.07 7.59 1.30
CA GLU A 52 12.72 8.22 2.57
C GLU A 52 11.80 9.44 2.37
N SER A 53 10.55 9.32 2.81
CA SER A 53 9.51 10.31 2.56
C SER A 53 8.74 10.56 3.84
N ILE A 54 8.25 11.78 4.03
CA ILE A 54 7.21 12.01 5.04
C ILE A 54 5.97 11.22 4.60
N HIS A 55 5.55 10.24 5.39
CA HIS A 55 4.51 9.28 5.00
C HIS A 55 3.07 9.80 5.16
N SER A 56 2.89 10.98 5.76
CA SER A 56 1.58 11.61 6.01
C SER A 56 1.46 13.02 5.42
N GLY A 57 0.23 13.50 5.29
CA GLY A 57 -0.08 14.87 4.90
C GLY A 57 0.10 15.18 3.41
N ASP A 58 -0.05 16.47 3.09
CA ASP A 58 0.17 17.05 1.78
C ASP A 58 1.52 17.78 1.70
N ARG A 59 1.98 18.04 0.49
CA ARG A 59 3.16 18.87 0.22
C ARG A 59 2.74 20.07 -0.60
N GLU A 60 3.33 21.21 -0.29
CA GLU A 60 3.09 22.46 -1.00
C GLU A 60 4.08 22.61 -2.16
N PHE A 61 3.54 22.87 -3.35
CA PHE A 61 4.32 23.17 -4.55
C PHE A 61 3.91 24.54 -5.07
N MET A 62 4.89 25.36 -5.40
CA MET A 62 4.65 26.63 -6.08
C MET A 62 4.17 26.35 -7.51
N VAL A 63 3.16 27.10 -7.96
CA VAL A 63 2.61 27.02 -9.32
C VAL A 63 2.71 28.37 -10.02
N PRO A 64 2.75 28.40 -11.36
CA PRO A 64 2.71 29.65 -12.12
C PRO A 64 1.53 30.52 -11.70
N LYS A 65 1.69 31.85 -11.78
CA LYS A 65 0.62 32.80 -11.44
C LYS A 65 -0.66 32.59 -12.27
N THR A 66 -0.52 32.05 -13.47
CA THR A 66 -1.61 31.72 -14.41
C THR A 66 -2.34 30.40 -14.08
N TYR A 67 -1.82 29.58 -13.16
CA TYR A 67 -2.40 28.28 -12.84
C TYR A 67 -3.78 28.44 -12.18
N PRO A 68 -4.82 27.70 -12.64
CA PRO A 68 -6.15 27.78 -12.05
C PRO A 68 -6.16 27.16 -10.66
N LEU A 69 -6.51 27.95 -9.63
CA LEU A 69 -6.63 27.49 -8.25
C LEU A 69 -7.97 26.76 -8.03
N LYS A 70 -8.12 25.61 -8.68
CA LYS A 70 -9.28 24.70 -8.50
C LYS A 70 -8.98 23.58 -7.49
N ALA A 71 -7.78 23.53 -6.91
CA ALA A 71 -7.35 22.47 -5.99
C ALA A 71 -7.97 22.67 -4.60
N SER A 72 -8.26 21.56 -3.90
CA SER A 72 -8.89 21.55 -2.57
C SER A 72 -8.05 22.19 -1.46
N GLY A 73 -6.77 22.47 -1.71
CA GLY A 73 -5.87 23.18 -0.80
C GLY A 73 -4.89 24.04 -1.59
N TYR A 74 -4.92 25.35 -1.36
CA TYR A 74 -3.99 26.31 -1.93
C TYR A 74 -3.63 27.38 -0.92
N ARG A 75 -2.49 28.04 -1.14
CA ARG A 75 -2.03 29.20 -0.37
C ARG A 75 -1.52 30.26 -1.33
N ILE A 76 -1.79 31.52 -1.03
CA ILE A 76 -1.16 32.66 -1.69
C ILE A 76 -0.31 33.37 -0.63
N ASP A 77 0.97 33.60 -0.91
CA ASP A 77 1.84 34.34 0.01
C ASP A 77 1.68 35.86 -0.16
N LYS A 78 2.39 36.64 0.68
CA LYS A 78 2.34 38.10 0.64
C LYS A 78 2.87 38.70 -0.67
N GLY A 79 3.69 37.96 -1.43
CA GLY A 79 4.22 38.37 -2.73
C GLY A 79 3.32 37.99 -3.92
N GLY A 80 2.16 37.37 -3.66
CA GLY A 80 1.25 36.90 -4.69
C GLY A 80 1.69 35.60 -5.37
N ASN A 81 2.64 34.85 -4.78
CA ASN A 81 3.00 33.52 -5.27
C ASN A 81 1.93 32.51 -4.86
N LYS A 82 1.56 31.65 -5.81
CA LYS A 82 0.52 30.65 -5.65
C LYS A 82 1.14 29.30 -5.33
N TYR A 83 0.59 28.61 -4.34
CA TYR A 83 0.97 27.26 -3.95
C TYR A 83 -0.25 26.35 -3.96
N ILE A 84 -0.06 25.10 -4.40
CA ILE A 84 -1.06 24.05 -4.30
C ILE A 84 -0.57 22.94 -3.38
N ARG A 85 -1.51 22.26 -2.73
CA ARG A 85 -1.24 21.10 -1.88
C ARG A 85 -1.51 19.80 -2.61
N VAL A 86 -0.51 18.92 -2.65
CA VAL A 86 -0.61 17.60 -3.28
C VAL A 86 -0.45 16.52 -2.23
N LYS A 87 -1.46 15.63 -2.13
CA LYS A 87 -1.45 14.48 -1.23
C LYS A 87 -0.69 13.30 -1.82
N GLY A 88 -0.17 12.44 -0.96
CA GLY A 88 0.44 11.17 -1.36
C GLY A 88 1.72 11.35 -2.15
N VAL A 89 2.51 12.38 -1.85
CA VAL A 89 3.81 12.60 -2.48
C VAL A 89 4.84 11.65 -1.86
N ARG A 90 5.63 10.99 -2.69
CA ARG A 90 6.67 10.02 -2.32
C ARG A 90 7.91 10.18 -3.18
N TRP A 91 9.07 9.92 -2.59
CA TRP A 91 10.29 9.66 -3.34
C TRP A 91 10.25 8.27 -3.96
N PHE A 92 10.69 8.17 -5.20
CA PHE A 92 10.99 6.94 -5.91
C PHE A 92 12.47 6.98 -6.27
N THR A 93 13.19 5.91 -5.97
CA THR A 93 14.64 5.87 -6.13
C THR A 93 15.11 4.43 -6.36
N ASN A 94 16.32 4.28 -6.86
CA ASN A 94 17.09 3.04 -6.85
C ASN A 94 18.45 3.25 -6.15
N ILE A 95 18.57 4.31 -5.35
CA ILE A 95 19.74 4.59 -4.53
C ILE A 95 19.55 3.87 -3.19
N ASN A 96 20.49 2.98 -2.87
CA ASN A 96 20.35 2.14 -1.68
C ASN A 96 20.62 2.95 -0.39
N HIS A 97 19.89 2.66 0.67
CA HIS A 97 20.02 3.34 1.96
C HIS A 97 19.70 2.41 3.13
N GLY A 98 20.34 2.63 4.29
CA GLY A 98 20.25 1.73 5.44
C GLY A 98 18.83 1.46 5.94
N ARG A 99 17.95 2.47 5.94
CA ARG A 99 16.55 2.29 6.36
C ARG A 99 15.78 1.26 5.54
N ARG A 100 16.13 1.08 4.26
CA ARG A 100 15.50 0.08 3.38
C ARG A 100 15.73 -1.34 3.89
N HIS A 101 16.85 -1.55 4.57
CA HIS A 101 17.27 -2.83 5.13
C HIS A 101 16.93 -2.95 6.61
N GLN A 102 16.13 -2.03 7.17
CA GLN A 102 15.72 -2.09 8.56
C GLN A 102 14.60 -3.13 8.72
N PRO A 103 14.82 -4.24 9.45
CA PRO A 103 13.78 -5.23 9.65
C PRO A 103 12.64 -4.67 10.50
N LEU A 104 11.42 -5.05 10.14
CA LEU A 104 10.23 -4.84 10.95
C LEU A 104 10.26 -5.80 12.14
N SER A 105 10.09 -5.24 13.34
CA SER A 105 9.82 -6.03 14.54
C SER A 105 8.38 -6.53 14.47
N LEU A 106 8.23 -7.82 14.22
CA LEU A 106 6.96 -8.51 14.05
C LEU A 106 6.74 -9.51 15.19
N MET A 107 5.48 -9.76 15.49
CA MET A 107 5.06 -10.78 16.46
C MET A 107 4.73 -12.10 15.74
N THR A 108 4.72 -13.20 16.49
CA THR A 108 4.16 -14.47 16.02
C THR A 108 2.68 -14.33 15.69
N MET A 109 2.12 -15.23 14.90
CA MET A 109 0.69 -15.28 14.59
C MET A 109 -0.14 -15.38 15.88
N ALA A 110 0.30 -16.24 16.82
CA ALA A 110 -0.37 -16.41 18.11
C ALA A 110 -0.35 -15.12 18.95
N ASP A 111 0.80 -14.43 19.00
CA ASP A 111 0.93 -13.17 19.73
C ASP A 111 0.16 -12.03 19.06
N ASN A 112 0.12 -11.98 17.73
CA ASN A 112 -0.74 -11.03 17.01
C ASN A 112 -2.22 -11.22 17.40
N ILE A 113 -2.70 -12.46 17.43
CA ILE A 113 -4.09 -12.76 17.83
C ILE A 113 -4.35 -12.32 19.27
N LYS A 114 -3.36 -12.44 20.17
CA LYS A 114 -3.52 -12.12 21.58
C LYS A 114 -3.37 -10.64 21.90
N PHE A 115 -2.37 -9.99 21.31
CA PHE A 115 -1.87 -8.68 21.74
C PHE A 115 -1.97 -7.58 20.68
N SER A 116 -2.39 -7.87 19.45
CA SER A 116 -2.50 -6.84 18.42
C SER A 116 -3.37 -5.68 18.86
N LYS A 117 -2.94 -4.45 18.56
CA LYS A 117 -3.76 -3.25 18.79
C LYS A 117 -4.97 -3.17 17.85
N HIS A 118 -4.97 -3.96 16.77
CA HIS A 118 -6.00 -3.95 15.74
C HIS A 118 -7.08 -4.96 16.07
N LYS A 119 -8.31 -4.48 16.31
CA LYS A 119 -9.46 -5.33 16.68
C LYS A 119 -9.82 -6.38 15.63
N GLN A 120 -9.44 -6.17 14.36
CA GLN A 120 -9.68 -7.11 13.27
C GLN A 120 -8.80 -8.36 13.36
N VAL A 121 -7.64 -8.27 14.01
CA VAL A 121 -6.71 -9.40 14.20
C VAL A 121 -6.83 -9.93 15.63
N ARG A 122 -6.93 -9.03 16.62
CA ARG A 122 -7.00 -9.40 18.03
C ARG A 122 -8.26 -10.23 18.32
N GLY A 123 -8.06 -11.46 18.79
CA GLY A 123 -9.10 -12.42 19.13
C GLY A 123 -9.80 -13.08 17.95
N HIS A 124 -9.47 -12.72 16.70
CA HIS A 124 -10.16 -13.19 15.50
C HIS A 124 -9.25 -13.92 14.52
N GLY A 125 -7.94 -13.66 14.52
CA GLY A 125 -7.02 -14.25 13.54
C GLY A 125 -7.03 -13.53 12.20
N TYR A 126 -6.66 -14.28 11.18
CA TYR A 126 -6.52 -13.82 9.81
C TYR A 126 -7.54 -14.55 8.94
N ALA A 127 -8.17 -13.84 8.02
CA ALA A 127 -9.00 -14.49 7.01
C ALA A 127 -8.11 -15.16 5.97
N HIS A 128 -8.60 -16.23 5.35
CA HIS A 128 -7.98 -16.79 4.14
C HIS A 128 -8.70 -16.26 2.91
N TYR A 129 -7.96 -16.09 1.83
CA TYR A 129 -8.55 -15.77 0.54
C TYR A 129 -9.28 -16.99 -0.05
N ASP A 130 -10.44 -16.74 -0.66
CA ASP A 130 -11.30 -17.78 -1.24
C ASP A 130 -10.75 -18.30 -2.58
N ASN A 131 -9.96 -17.47 -3.28
CA ASN A 131 -9.43 -17.75 -4.62
C ASN A 131 -7.90 -17.84 -4.68
N TYR A 132 -7.22 -17.87 -3.53
CA TYR A 132 -5.77 -17.95 -3.46
C TYR A 132 -5.30 -18.47 -2.11
N ASP A 133 -4.26 -19.31 -2.09
CA ASP A 133 -3.71 -19.86 -0.84
C ASP A 133 -2.82 -18.84 -0.12
N ALA A 134 -3.48 -17.88 0.50
CA ALA A 134 -2.86 -16.80 1.26
C ALA A 134 -3.77 -16.36 2.41
N ILE A 135 -3.17 -15.78 3.45
CA ILE A 135 -3.90 -15.06 4.49
C ILE A 135 -4.02 -13.57 4.14
N GLU A 136 -5.14 -12.97 4.54
CA GLU A 136 -5.33 -11.53 4.50
C GLU A 136 -4.79 -10.88 5.78
N VAL A 137 -3.80 -10.02 5.62
CA VAL A 137 -3.15 -9.29 6.71
C VAL A 137 -3.49 -7.81 6.58
N PRO A 138 -4.50 -7.29 7.30
CA PRO A 138 -5.03 -5.94 7.06
C PRO A 138 -4.08 -4.80 7.49
N PHE A 139 -3.02 -5.10 8.25
CA PHE A 139 -2.08 -4.12 8.78
C PHE A 139 -0.64 -4.61 8.75
N THR A 140 0.28 -3.75 8.30
CA THR A 140 1.72 -4.05 8.21
C THR A 140 2.35 -4.51 9.53
N ASP A 141 1.93 -3.94 10.66
CA ASP A 141 2.45 -4.33 11.98
C ASP A 141 1.75 -5.54 12.59
N ALA A 142 0.80 -6.14 11.86
CA ALA A 142 0.19 -7.41 12.20
C ALA A 142 0.64 -8.53 11.26
N ILE A 143 1.72 -8.35 10.49
CA ILE A 143 2.32 -9.43 9.72
C ILE A 143 2.88 -10.48 10.70
N PRO A 144 2.47 -11.76 10.61
CA PRO A 144 3.05 -12.82 11.44
C PRO A 144 4.47 -13.15 11.00
N SER A 145 5.40 -13.23 11.96
CA SER A 145 6.82 -13.54 11.68
C SER A 145 7.09 -15.03 11.41
N ASP A 146 6.15 -15.90 11.78
CA ASP A 146 6.24 -17.36 11.81
C ASP A 146 5.30 -18.02 10.77
N TYR A 147 4.87 -17.27 9.76
CA TYR A 147 4.02 -17.77 8.68
C TYR A 147 4.80 -17.89 7.36
N ASP A 148 4.94 -19.11 6.87
CA ASP A 148 5.73 -19.44 5.67
C ASP A 148 4.95 -19.28 4.35
N GLY A 149 3.63 -19.07 4.44
CA GLY A 149 2.75 -18.93 3.27
C GLY A 149 2.75 -17.53 2.67
N VAL A 150 1.99 -17.35 1.58
CA VAL A 150 1.77 -16.03 0.99
C VAL A 150 0.84 -15.21 1.87
N MET A 151 1.12 -13.92 1.99
CA MET A 151 0.31 -12.98 2.74
C MET A 151 -0.11 -11.82 1.84
N GLY A 152 -1.41 -11.51 1.83
CA GLY A 152 -1.92 -10.26 1.28
C GLY A 152 -1.72 -9.14 2.30
N VAL A 153 -0.98 -8.10 1.93
CA VAL A 153 -0.74 -6.91 2.77
C VAL A 153 -1.16 -5.64 2.04
N PRO A 154 -1.54 -4.56 2.73
CA PRO A 154 -1.91 -3.31 2.09
C PRO A 154 -0.77 -2.76 1.25
N ILE A 155 -1.02 -2.15 0.09
CA ILE A 155 0.04 -1.56 -0.76
C ILE A 155 0.93 -0.55 -0.04
N THR A 156 0.40 0.09 1.01
CA THR A 156 1.15 1.03 1.86
C THR A 156 2.28 0.36 2.64
N PHE A 157 2.30 -0.97 2.74
CA PHE A 157 3.41 -1.78 3.23
C PHE A 157 4.73 -1.42 2.55
N LEU A 158 4.71 -1.03 1.27
CA LEU A 158 5.92 -0.68 0.52
C LEU A 158 6.66 0.54 1.09
N ASP A 159 6.02 1.39 1.90
CA ASP A 159 6.71 2.45 2.66
C ASP A 159 7.71 1.86 3.69
N LYS A 160 7.56 0.59 4.07
CA LYS A 160 8.39 -0.13 5.06
C LYS A 160 8.99 -1.43 4.51
N TYR A 161 8.94 -1.63 3.19
CA TYR A 161 9.42 -2.84 2.57
C TYR A 161 10.93 -2.98 2.76
N ASN A 162 11.34 -4.16 3.25
CA ASN A 162 12.72 -4.58 3.35
C ASN A 162 12.91 -5.86 2.53
N PRO A 163 13.72 -5.84 1.45
CA PRO A 163 13.92 -7.03 0.61
C PRO A 163 14.65 -8.16 1.32
N ASP A 164 15.35 -7.90 2.43
CA ASP A 164 16.08 -8.93 3.17
C ASP A 164 15.12 -9.73 4.05
N GLN A 165 13.99 -9.12 4.42
CA GLN A 165 12.96 -9.72 5.25
C GLN A 165 11.79 -10.29 4.44
N PHE A 166 11.48 -9.70 3.28
CA PHE A 166 10.31 -10.08 2.49
C PHE A 166 10.59 -10.17 0.99
N GLU A 167 9.92 -11.13 0.36
CA GLU A 167 9.79 -11.26 -1.09
C GLU A 167 8.44 -10.70 -1.55
N ILE A 168 8.41 -9.91 -2.62
CA ILE A 168 7.15 -9.48 -3.27
C ILE A 168 6.79 -10.52 -4.33
N VAL A 169 5.66 -11.19 -4.15
CA VAL A 169 5.21 -12.30 -5.00
C VAL A 169 4.36 -11.81 -6.17
N ALA A 170 3.39 -10.93 -5.92
CA ALA A 170 2.48 -10.44 -6.95
C ALA A 170 1.71 -9.20 -6.50
N PHE A 171 1.02 -8.57 -7.46
CA PHE A 171 0.11 -7.44 -7.21
C PHE A 171 -1.34 -7.83 -7.45
N ARG A 172 -2.19 -7.73 -6.42
CA ARG A 172 -3.66 -7.82 -6.44
C ARG A 172 -4.31 -9.10 -6.98
N LYS A 173 -3.64 -9.85 -7.84
CA LYS A 173 -4.24 -10.90 -8.67
C LYS A 173 -3.95 -12.28 -8.10
N GLY A 174 -5.00 -13.10 -7.98
CA GLY A 174 -4.84 -14.54 -7.78
C GLY A 174 -4.34 -15.23 -9.05
N GLU A 175 -4.10 -16.53 -8.96
CA GLU A 175 -3.64 -17.36 -10.08
C GLU A 175 -4.62 -17.35 -11.26
N ASP A 176 -5.91 -17.10 -10.99
CA ASP A 176 -6.98 -17.00 -11.98
C ASP A 176 -7.04 -15.65 -12.71
N GLY A 177 -6.11 -14.73 -12.41
CA GLY A 177 -6.07 -13.38 -12.97
C GLY A 177 -7.18 -12.44 -12.46
N LYS A 178 -7.98 -12.88 -11.49
CA LYS A 178 -9.00 -12.07 -10.82
C LYS A 178 -8.42 -11.42 -9.57
N ASP A 179 -9.09 -10.37 -9.10
CA ASP A 179 -8.68 -9.73 -7.85
C ASP A 179 -8.90 -10.71 -6.69
N LEU A 180 -8.04 -10.64 -5.68
CA LEU A 180 -8.17 -11.46 -4.48
C LEU A 180 -9.49 -11.16 -3.74
N VAL A 181 -10.17 -12.21 -3.28
CA VAL A 181 -11.46 -12.11 -2.57
C VAL A 181 -11.41 -12.99 -1.34
N TYR A 182 -11.96 -12.50 -0.22
CA TYR A 182 -12.14 -13.30 0.98
C TYR A 182 -13.52 -13.05 1.61
N SER A 183 -14.02 -14.08 2.27
CA SER A 183 -15.31 -14.04 2.97
C SER A 183 -15.12 -13.70 4.45
N VAL A 184 -15.81 -12.67 4.93
CA VAL A 184 -15.79 -12.29 6.35
C VAL A 184 -17.01 -12.88 7.05
N HIS A 185 -16.80 -13.89 7.88
CA HIS A 185 -17.85 -14.42 8.74
C HIS A 185 -18.10 -13.43 9.88
N LYS A 186 -19.07 -12.51 9.72
CA LYS A 186 -19.54 -11.69 10.83
C LYS A 186 -20.41 -12.56 11.74
N CYS A 187 -19.94 -12.80 12.95
CA CYS A 187 -20.81 -13.33 14.00
C CYS A 187 -21.64 -12.16 14.57
N THR A 188 -22.82 -11.90 14.01
CA THR A 188 -23.79 -10.98 14.62
C THR A 188 -24.56 -11.72 15.69
N HIS A 189 -24.30 -11.39 16.96
CA HIS A 189 -25.16 -11.81 18.06
C HIS A 189 -26.47 -11.01 18.03
N THR A 190 -27.45 -11.45 17.24
CA THR A 190 -28.82 -10.98 17.40
C THR A 190 -29.48 -11.82 18.49
N ILE A 191 -29.64 -11.27 19.69
CA ILE A 191 -30.43 -11.90 20.75
C ILE A 191 -31.90 -11.77 20.35
N LEU A 192 -32.49 -12.83 19.80
CA LEU A 192 -33.94 -12.93 19.65
C LEU A 192 -34.55 -13.26 21.03
N PRO A 193 -35.59 -12.55 21.48
CA PRO A 193 -36.26 -12.91 22.72
C PRO A 193 -36.93 -14.28 22.55
N GLY A 194 -36.37 -15.31 23.19
CA GLY A 194 -37.03 -16.61 23.35
C GLY A 194 -36.44 -17.83 22.62
N SER A 195 -35.29 -17.74 21.93
CA SER A 195 -34.61 -18.97 21.45
C SER A 195 -33.10 -18.80 21.36
N CYS A 196 -32.36 -19.73 22.00
CA CYS A 196 -30.92 -19.89 21.81
C CYS A 196 -30.66 -20.57 20.47
N GLN A 197 -30.74 -19.83 19.38
CA GLN A 197 -30.13 -20.26 18.11
C GLN A 197 -29.23 -19.15 17.57
N VAL A 198 -27.95 -19.47 17.41
CA VAL A 198 -26.99 -18.64 16.70
C VAL A 198 -27.28 -18.82 15.22
N GLN A 199 -27.91 -17.82 14.58
CA GLN A 199 -28.02 -17.79 13.13
C GLN A 199 -26.72 -17.22 12.55
N ILE A 200 -25.97 -18.04 11.81
CA ILE A 200 -24.84 -17.60 11.00
C ILE A 200 -25.41 -17.19 9.64
N SER A 201 -25.47 -15.89 9.35
CA SER A 201 -25.76 -15.40 8.00
C SER A 201 -24.45 -15.29 7.20
N PRO A 202 -24.37 -15.82 5.98
CA PRO A 202 -23.21 -15.62 5.13
C PRO A 202 -23.22 -14.18 4.60
N ASP A 203 -22.55 -13.27 5.28
CA ASP A 203 -22.51 -11.84 4.92
C ASP A 203 -21.29 -11.49 4.04
N SER A 204 -21.57 -11.10 2.79
CA SER A 204 -20.76 -10.28 1.88
C SER A 204 -19.29 -10.68 1.63
N LEU A 205 -19.01 -11.17 0.40
CA LEU A 205 -17.67 -11.20 -0.18
C LEU A 205 -17.10 -9.77 -0.21
N LYS A 206 -15.88 -9.58 0.30
CA LYS A 206 -15.16 -8.31 0.17
C LYS A 206 -14.05 -8.42 -0.88
N THR A 207 -14.09 -7.54 -1.86
CA THR A 207 -12.90 -7.07 -2.58
C THR A 207 -12.35 -5.88 -1.80
N GLN A 208 -11.22 -6.07 -1.10
CA GLN A 208 -10.52 -4.94 -0.48
C GLN A 208 -9.50 -4.31 -1.44
N ASN A 209 -8.75 -3.35 -0.90
CA ASN A 209 -7.94 -2.35 -1.58
C ASN A 209 -6.78 -2.98 -2.40
N PRO A 210 -5.85 -2.21 -3.01
CA PRO A 210 -4.66 -2.85 -3.60
C PRO A 210 -3.85 -3.59 -2.54
N ASP A 211 -3.98 -4.91 -2.54
CA ASP A 211 -3.15 -5.78 -1.73
C ASP A 211 -1.93 -6.23 -2.55
N CYS A 212 -0.77 -6.12 -1.90
CA CYS A 212 0.50 -6.64 -2.37
C CYS A 212 0.67 -8.02 -1.74
N GLN A 213 1.03 -9.02 -2.52
CA GLN A 213 1.31 -10.35 -2.00
C GLN A 213 2.79 -10.45 -1.64
N ILE A 214 3.08 -10.90 -0.43
CA ILE A 214 4.44 -11.05 0.08
C ILE A 214 4.67 -12.41 0.73
N LYS A 215 5.93 -12.81 0.84
CA LYS A 215 6.40 -13.91 1.70
C LYS A 215 7.53 -13.43 2.60
N CYS A 216 7.68 -14.04 3.76
CA CYS A 216 8.88 -13.87 4.57
C CYS A 216 10.05 -14.60 3.91
N ASN A 217 11.23 -13.99 3.90
CA ASN A 217 12.44 -14.68 3.50
C ASN A 217 12.87 -15.62 4.64
N THR A 218 12.92 -16.92 4.36
CA THR A 218 13.45 -17.95 5.26
C THR A 218 14.97 -18.09 5.13
#